data_AF-A0A482TCB7-F1
#
_entry.id   AF-A0A482TCB7-F1
#
_cell.length_a   1.000
_cell.length_b   1.000
_cell.length_c   1.000
_cell.angle_alpha   90.00
_cell.angle_beta   90.00
_cell.angle_gamma   90.00
#
_symmetry.space_group_name_H-M   'P 1'
#
loop_
_entity.id
_entity.type
_entity.pdbx_description
1 polymer ?
#
loop_
_entity_poly.entity_id
_entity_poly.type
_entity_poly.pdbx_seq_one_letter_code
_entity_poly.pdbx_strand_id
1 'polypeptide(L)'
;MTVLALAPLRTPADFADWYRPGADYVIRVAEGMGFPTGDFPALADEAEAAMRANRTGGDVAVEVAQTIVADLLADAAFGPPFLEWTPLWYELALTGPTHYADWRLRRVARKYADTLDHVSLPRFSRPRDVLYEGSPAIDRVSGFVDRFAFADAITHLEWFDYVATECGLPVPPELVARTREETVAYYVGEKTMDDLTPTVRRFQHLLFTDDVWARDVNRRYELNSALFTLWERILSRERGRFAPQ
;
A
#
# COMPACT_ATOMS: atom_id res chain seq x y z
N MET A 1 12.84 7.77 18.28
CA MET A 1 13.15 6.33 18.28
C MET A 1 13.51 5.97 16.84
N THR A 2 13.77 4.72 16.48
CA THR A 2 14.11 4.37 15.08
C THR A 2 13.27 3.17 14.65
N VAL A 3 13.17 2.92 13.34
CA VAL A 3 12.48 1.75 12.77
C VAL A 3 12.95 0.40 13.34
N LEU A 4 14.09 0.38 14.03
CA LEU A 4 14.58 -0.77 14.81
C LEU A 4 13.62 -1.19 15.93
N ALA A 5 12.72 -0.30 16.40
CA ALA A 5 11.68 -0.64 17.36
C ALA A 5 10.64 -1.63 16.79
N LEU A 6 10.59 -1.82 15.47
CA LEU A 6 9.80 -2.86 14.82
C LEU A 6 10.50 -4.24 14.81
N ALA A 7 11.82 -4.28 15.04
CA ALA A 7 12.58 -5.53 15.08
C ALA A 7 12.09 -6.56 16.11
N PRO A 8 11.69 -6.20 17.35
CA PRO A 8 11.21 -7.16 18.33
C PRO A 8 9.80 -7.70 18.07
N LEU A 9 9.01 -7.10 17.16
CA LEU A 9 7.63 -7.51 16.87
C LEU A 9 7.58 -8.95 16.31
N ARG A 10 6.73 -9.80 16.90
CA ARG A 10 6.74 -11.26 16.64
C ARG A 10 5.35 -11.89 16.62
N THR A 11 4.39 -11.30 17.30
CA THR A 11 3.07 -11.85 17.55
C THR A 11 2.02 -11.11 16.70
N PRO A 12 0.88 -11.73 16.39
CA PRO A 12 -0.20 -11.00 15.73
C PRO A 12 -0.60 -9.72 16.46
N ALA A 13 -0.61 -9.71 17.79
CA ALA A 13 -0.94 -8.51 18.57
C ALA A 13 0.02 -7.35 18.29
N ASP A 14 1.30 -7.64 18.06
CA ASP A 14 2.31 -6.65 17.68
C ASP A 14 2.04 -6.01 16.32
N PHE A 15 1.39 -6.75 15.41
CA PHE A 15 1.08 -6.31 14.04
C PHE A 15 -0.34 -5.77 13.88
N ALA A 16 -1.16 -5.80 14.93
CA ALA A 16 -2.49 -5.18 14.89
C ALA A 16 -2.41 -3.66 14.64
N ASP A 17 -1.38 -2.99 15.21
CA ASP A 17 -1.09 -1.57 14.95
C ASP A 17 -0.58 -1.28 13.54
N TRP A 18 -0.13 -2.31 12.82
CA TRP A 18 0.30 -2.26 11.42
C TRP A 18 -0.85 -2.54 10.45
N TYR A 19 -1.68 -3.54 10.76
CA TYR A 19 -2.84 -3.94 9.96
C TYR A 19 -3.93 -2.86 9.96
N ARG A 20 -4.27 -2.32 11.13
CA ARG A 20 -5.44 -1.44 11.25
C ARG A 20 -5.34 -0.18 10.35
N PRO A 21 -4.20 0.54 10.26
CA PRO A 21 -4.07 1.65 9.32
C PRO A 21 -4.23 1.23 7.86
N GLY A 22 -3.81 0.03 7.47
CA GLY A 22 -3.99 -0.52 6.11
C GLY A 22 -5.46 -0.80 5.79
N ALA A 23 -6.18 -1.43 6.73
CA ALA A 23 -7.63 -1.61 6.60
C ALA A 23 -8.39 -0.27 6.53
N ASP A 24 -8.05 0.70 7.40
CA ASP A 24 -8.64 2.04 7.38
C ASP A 24 -8.36 2.78 6.06
N TYR A 25 -7.20 2.54 5.44
CA TYR A 25 -6.85 3.06 4.13
C TYR A 25 -7.75 2.49 3.04
N VAL A 26 -7.93 1.16 2.99
CA VAL A 26 -8.81 0.51 2.00
C VAL A 26 -10.25 1.02 2.11
N ILE A 27 -10.78 1.10 3.34
CA ILE A 27 -12.13 1.64 3.61
C ILE A 27 -12.24 3.07 3.07
N ARG A 28 -11.28 3.92 3.40
CA ARG A 28 -11.29 5.33 3.00
C ARG A 28 -11.24 5.51 1.49
N VAL A 29 -10.42 4.73 0.79
CA VAL A 29 -10.35 4.80 -0.68
C VAL A 29 -11.66 4.29 -1.29
N ALA A 30 -12.20 3.18 -0.79
CA ALA A 30 -13.46 2.63 -1.28
C ALA A 30 -14.64 3.58 -1.08
N GLU A 31 -14.87 4.07 0.14
CA GLU A 31 -15.89 5.08 0.45
C GLU A 31 -15.65 6.37 -0.34
N GLY A 32 -14.38 6.78 -0.38
CA GLY A 32 -13.91 7.95 -1.11
C GLY A 32 -14.14 7.85 -2.60
N MET A 33 -14.24 6.65 -3.19
CA MET A 33 -14.62 6.42 -4.58
C MET A 33 -16.11 6.13 -4.77
N GLY A 34 -16.82 5.80 -3.70
CA GLY A 34 -18.22 5.37 -3.73
C GLY A 34 -18.40 3.89 -4.05
N PHE A 35 -17.37 3.06 -3.83
CA PHE A 35 -17.48 1.61 -3.91
C PHE A 35 -18.23 1.08 -2.68
N PRO A 36 -19.16 0.13 -2.85
CA PRO A 36 -19.81 -0.50 -1.71
C PRO A 36 -18.78 -1.29 -0.90
N THR A 37 -18.69 -1.01 0.39
CA THR A 37 -17.75 -1.64 1.33
C THR A 37 -18.32 -2.91 1.99
N GLY A 38 -19.65 -3.10 1.94
CA GLY A 38 -20.30 -4.26 2.54
C GLY A 38 -19.95 -4.43 4.02
N ASP A 39 -19.59 -5.66 4.41
CA ASP A 39 -19.20 -6.00 5.78
C ASP A 39 -17.70 -5.74 6.07
N PHE A 40 -16.93 -5.23 5.10
CA PHE A 40 -15.49 -5.06 5.25
C PHE A 40 -15.08 -4.23 6.48
N PRO A 41 -15.74 -3.10 6.83
CA PRO A 41 -15.42 -2.36 8.05
C PRO A 41 -15.60 -3.21 9.33
N ALA A 42 -16.66 -4.02 9.41
CA ALA A 42 -16.90 -4.89 10.55
C ALA A 42 -15.89 -6.05 10.61
N LEU A 43 -15.51 -6.60 9.45
CA LEU A 43 -14.44 -7.60 9.35
C LEU A 43 -13.08 -7.02 9.79
N ALA A 44 -12.79 -5.76 9.48
CA ALA A 44 -11.58 -5.07 9.90
C ALA A 44 -11.52 -4.86 11.43
N ASP A 45 -12.66 -4.51 12.05
CA ASP A 45 -12.77 -4.42 13.50
C ASP A 45 -12.53 -5.77 14.19
N GLU A 46 -13.15 -6.85 13.68
CA GLU A 46 -12.97 -8.20 14.21
C GLU A 46 -11.54 -8.74 13.95
N ALA A 47 -10.94 -8.39 12.81
CA ALA A 47 -9.55 -8.71 12.49
C ALA A 47 -8.58 -8.08 13.49
N GLU A 48 -8.74 -6.78 13.77
CA GLU A 48 -7.93 -6.13 14.81
C GLU A 48 -8.14 -6.82 16.15
N ALA A 49 -9.39 -7.04 16.57
CA ALA A 49 -9.70 -7.70 17.84
C ALA A 49 -9.07 -9.11 17.94
N ALA A 50 -9.15 -9.90 16.87
CA ALA A 50 -8.52 -11.22 16.77
C ALA A 50 -6.99 -11.13 16.87
N MET A 51 -6.35 -10.21 16.13
CA MET A 51 -4.90 -10.00 16.19
C MET A 51 -4.45 -9.59 17.60
N ARG A 52 -5.14 -8.63 18.24
CA ARG A 52 -4.87 -8.18 19.62
C ARG A 52 -4.97 -9.33 20.63
N ALA A 53 -5.94 -10.21 20.44
CA ALA A 53 -6.12 -11.41 21.26
C ALA A 53 -5.16 -12.56 20.87
N ASN A 54 -4.30 -12.39 19.86
CA ASN A 54 -3.46 -13.43 19.28
C ASN A 54 -4.23 -14.67 18.79
N ARG A 55 -5.50 -14.51 18.42
CA ARG A 55 -6.28 -15.58 17.77
C ARG A 55 -5.78 -15.78 16.34
N THR A 56 -5.62 -17.04 15.94
CA THR A 56 -5.09 -17.45 14.62
C THR A 56 -5.70 -18.78 14.20
N GLY A 57 -5.55 -19.18 12.95
CA GLY A 57 -6.07 -20.46 12.45
C GLY A 57 -7.57 -20.60 12.70
N GLY A 58 -8.01 -21.77 13.15
CA GLY A 58 -9.43 -22.10 13.35
C GLY A 58 -10.18 -21.25 14.39
N ASP A 59 -9.48 -20.41 15.16
CA ASP A 59 -10.08 -19.48 16.13
C ASP A 59 -10.56 -18.15 15.49
N VAL A 60 -10.38 -18.01 14.17
CA VAL A 60 -10.69 -16.82 13.38
C VAL A 60 -11.53 -17.24 12.17
N ALA A 61 -12.60 -16.49 11.90
CA ALA A 61 -13.44 -16.73 10.72
C ALA A 61 -12.62 -16.55 9.42
N VAL A 62 -12.99 -17.30 8.37
CA VAL A 62 -12.25 -17.32 7.09
C VAL A 62 -12.18 -15.92 6.48
N GLU A 63 -13.28 -15.18 6.51
CA GLU A 63 -13.39 -13.83 5.97
C GLU A 63 -12.50 -12.84 6.74
N VAL A 64 -12.39 -13.02 8.05
CA VAL A 64 -11.51 -12.20 8.91
C VAL A 64 -10.04 -12.54 8.66
N ALA A 65 -9.70 -13.83 8.54
CA ALA A 65 -8.35 -14.26 8.20
C ALA A 65 -7.93 -13.75 6.81
N GLN A 66 -8.85 -13.74 5.85
CA GLN A 66 -8.64 -13.26 4.49
C GLN A 66 -8.22 -11.78 4.47
N THR A 67 -8.89 -10.90 5.23
CA THR A 67 -8.49 -9.47 5.27
C THR A 67 -7.10 -9.27 5.85
N ILE A 68 -6.75 -10.00 6.91
CA ILE A 68 -5.42 -9.95 7.54
C ILE A 68 -4.35 -10.46 6.57
N VAL A 69 -4.60 -11.59 5.90
CA VAL A 69 -3.65 -12.20 4.97
C VAL A 69 -3.43 -11.30 3.75
N ALA A 70 -4.49 -10.73 3.18
CA ALA A 70 -4.39 -9.84 2.04
C ALA A 70 -3.50 -8.62 2.35
N ASP A 71 -3.80 -7.88 3.42
CA ASP A 71 -3.06 -6.69 3.84
C ASP A 71 -1.58 -7.00 4.14
N LEU A 72 -1.32 -7.99 5.00
CA LEU A 72 0.06 -8.31 5.41
C LEU A 72 0.91 -8.85 4.25
N LEU A 73 0.33 -9.61 3.31
CA LEU A 73 1.06 -10.10 2.14
C LEU A 73 1.30 -9.00 1.10
N ALA A 74 0.36 -8.07 0.95
CA ALA A 74 0.52 -6.88 0.12
C ALA A 74 1.71 -6.04 0.61
N ASP A 75 1.74 -5.71 1.90
CA ASP A 75 2.84 -4.95 2.51
C ASP A 75 4.18 -5.70 2.45
N ALA A 76 4.15 -7.02 2.65
CA ALA A 76 5.36 -7.83 2.58
C ALA A 76 5.99 -7.83 1.18
N ALA A 77 5.17 -7.89 0.15
CA ALA A 77 5.62 -7.94 -1.24
C ALA A 77 5.88 -6.57 -1.86
N PHE A 78 5.35 -5.49 -1.29
CA PHE A 78 5.44 -4.12 -1.81
C PHE A 78 6.87 -3.56 -1.85
N GLY A 79 7.60 -3.75 -0.75
CA GLY A 79 8.83 -2.98 -0.50
C GLY A 79 9.95 -3.20 -1.52
N PRO A 80 10.37 -4.44 -1.85
CA PRO A 80 11.46 -4.63 -2.81
C PRO A 80 11.16 -4.08 -4.21
N PRO A 81 9.98 -4.33 -4.83
CA PRO A 81 9.58 -3.68 -6.07
C PRO A 81 9.62 -2.16 -6.00
N PHE A 82 9.10 -1.56 -4.92
CA PHE A 82 9.11 -0.10 -4.73
C PHE A 82 10.54 0.48 -4.71
N LEU A 83 11.46 -0.16 -4.01
CA LEU A 83 12.84 0.34 -3.88
C LEU A 83 13.58 0.41 -5.23
N GLU A 84 13.28 -0.49 -6.18
CA GLU A 84 13.88 -0.49 -7.53
C GLU A 84 13.57 0.80 -8.31
N TRP A 85 12.51 1.53 -7.96
CA TRP A 85 12.17 2.82 -8.58
C TRP A 85 12.98 4.00 -8.01
N THR A 86 13.60 3.82 -6.85
CA THR A 86 14.28 4.92 -6.15
C THR A 86 15.75 5.02 -6.57
N PRO A 87 16.43 6.15 -6.29
CA PRO A 87 17.88 6.24 -6.48
C PRO A 87 18.61 5.16 -5.66
N LEU A 88 19.69 4.62 -6.22
CA LEU A 88 20.46 3.51 -5.66
C LEU A 88 20.86 3.67 -4.18
N TRP A 89 21.20 4.89 -3.74
CA TRP A 89 21.58 5.12 -2.34
C TRP A 89 20.43 4.83 -1.37
N TYR A 90 19.19 5.08 -1.79
CA TYR A 90 17.99 4.88 -0.99
C TYR A 90 17.60 3.40 -1.02
N GLU A 91 17.63 2.79 -2.21
CA GLU A 91 17.44 1.35 -2.39
C GLU A 91 18.38 0.57 -1.44
N LEU A 92 19.69 0.80 -1.54
CA LEU A 92 20.69 0.12 -0.72
C LEU A 92 20.49 0.34 0.78
N ALA A 93 20.09 1.55 1.18
CA ALA A 93 19.85 1.87 2.59
C ALA A 93 18.66 1.09 3.18
N LEU A 94 17.66 0.77 2.36
CA LEU A 94 16.41 0.14 2.83
C LEU A 94 16.25 -1.32 2.42
N THR A 95 17.06 -1.89 1.52
CA THR A 95 16.96 -3.30 1.10
C THR A 95 16.89 -4.26 2.29
N GLY A 96 17.84 -4.15 3.23
CA GLY A 96 17.90 -5.01 4.42
C GLY A 96 16.67 -4.87 5.33
N PRO A 97 16.36 -3.65 5.82
CA PRO A 97 15.15 -3.39 6.61
C PRO A 97 13.86 -3.87 5.93
N THR A 98 13.72 -3.63 4.63
CA THR A 98 12.54 -4.03 3.85
C THR A 98 12.39 -5.55 3.77
N HIS A 99 13.47 -6.29 3.46
CA HIS A 99 13.40 -7.75 3.46
C HIS A 99 13.14 -8.34 4.85
N TYR A 100 13.62 -7.67 5.90
CA TYR A 100 13.30 -8.08 7.26
C TYR A 100 11.81 -7.88 7.59
N ALA A 101 11.23 -6.75 7.20
CA ALA A 101 9.80 -6.48 7.35
C ALA A 101 8.96 -7.49 6.55
N ASP A 102 9.29 -7.72 5.28
CA ASP A 102 8.71 -8.74 4.41
C ASP A 102 8.65 -10.11 5.10
N TRP A 103 9.82 -10.60 5.56
CA TRP A 103 9.89 -11.89 6.25
C TRP A 103 9.01 -11.95 7.50
N ARG A 104 8.94 -10.87 8.28
CA ARG A 104 8.10 -10.79 9.48
C ARG A 104 6.61 -10.80 9.14
N LEU A 105 6.17 -9.97 8.21
CA LEU A 105 4.79 -9.87 7.77
C LEU A 105 4.30 -11.22 7.22
N ARG A 106 5.08 -11.85 6.33
CA ARG A 106 4.77 -13.21 5.83
C ARG A 106 4.66 -14.24 6.95
N ARG A 107 5.50 -14.15 7.98
CA ARG A 107 5.46 -15.08 9.11
C ARG A 107 4.19 -14.93 9.93
N VAL A 108 3.66 -13.72 10.10
CA VAL A 108 2.38 -13.49 10.79
C VAL A 108 1.21 -13.90 9.89
N ALA A 109 1.22 -13.47 8.62
CA ALA A 109 0.19 -13.83 7.63
C ALA A 109 0.01 -15.35 7.54
N ARG A 110 1.11 -16.12 7.57
CA ARG A 110 1.06 -17.60 7.51
C ARG A 110 0.22 -18.24 8.62
N LYS A 111 0.12 -17.61 9.81
CA LYS A 111 -0.71 -18.13 10.91
C LYS A 111 -2.21 -18.00 10.65
N TYR A 112 -2.60 -17.09 9.77
CA TYR A 112 -3.98 -16.86 9.34
C TYR A 112 -4.29 -17.61 8.05
N ALA A 113 -3.28 -17.79 7.19
CA ALA A 113 -3.41 -18.51 5.92
C ALA A 113 -3.74 -20.00 6.07
N ASP A 114 -3.44 -20.62 7.21
CA ASP A 114 -3.64 -22.06 7.44
C ASP A 114 -5.11 -22.52 7.28
N THR A 115 -6.08 -21.59 7.42
CA THR A 115 -7.52 -21.86 7.26
C THR A 115 -8.08 -21.44 5.90
N LEU A 116 -7.26 -20.86 5.03
CA LEU A 116 -7.69 -20.40 3.71
C LEU A 116 -7.46 -21.49 2.67
N ASP A 117 -8.48 -21.74 1.83
CA ASP A 117 -8.37 -22.73 0.75
C ASP A 117 -7.34 -22.32 -0.32
N HIS A 118 -7.16 -21.02 -0.51
CA HIS A 118 -6.20 -20.45 -1.45
C HIS A 118 -5.69 -19.12 -0.93
N VAL A 119 -4.45 -18.80 -1.31
CA VAL A 119 -3.82 -17.51 -1.04
C VAL A 119 -3.18 -17.04 -2.33
N SER A 120 -3.69 -15.95 -2.90
CA SER A 120 -3.04 -15.30 -4.02
C SER A 120 -1.82 -14.51 -3.52
N LEU A 121 -0.87 -14.22 -4.41
CA LEU A 121 0.30 -13.40 -4.08
C LEU A 121 0.27 -12.14 -4.96
N PRO A 122 0.38 -10.95 -4.35
CA PRO A 122 0.39 -9.70 -5.09
C PRO A 122 1.64 -9.62 -5.96
N ARG A 123 1.50 -8.96 -7.11
CA ARG A 123 2.60 -8.67 -8.02
C ARG A 123 2.62 -7.19 -8.27
N PHE A 124 3.76 -6.59 -7.95
CA PHE A 124 4.00 -5.16 -8.16
C PHE A 124 4.90 -4.95 -9.36
N SER A 125 4.62 -3.90 -10.10
CA SER A 125 5.43 -3.51 -11.24
C SER A 125 6.80 -3.00 -10.80
N ARG A 126 7.82 -3.46 -11.52
CA ARG A 126 9.16 -2.89 -11.43
C ARG A 126 9.28 -1.75 -12.46
N PRO A 127 10.30 -0.89 -12.36
CA PRO A 127 10.45 0.23 -13.30
C PRO A 127 10.50 -0.19 -14.77
N ARG A 128 11.11 -1.36 -15.05
CA ARG A 128 11.21 -1.94 -16.40
C ARG A 128 9.88 -2.44 -16.96
N ASP A 129 8.90 -2.69 -16.11
CA ASP A 129 7.59 -3.24 -16.50
C ASP A 129 6.61 -2.11 -16.89
N VAL A 130 6.94 -0.86 -16.56
CA VAL A 130 6.13 0.32 -16.87
C VAL A 130 6.77 1.08 -18.02
N LEU A 131 6.22 0.88 -19.21
CA LEU A 131 6.75 1.43 -20.45
C LEU A 131 5.94 2.64 -20.92
N TYR A 132 6.65 3.61 -21.49
CA TYR A 132 6.08 4.69 -22.27
C TYR A 132 6.83 4.75 -23.61
N GLU A 133 6.11 4.65 -24.73
CA GLU A 133 6.69 4.60 -26.09
C GLU A 133 7.80 3.53 -26.23
N GLY A 134 7.61 2.37 -25.58
CA GLY A 134 8.52 1.22 -25.67
C GLY A 134 9.78 1.30 -24.81
N SER A 135 9.97 2.36 -24.02
CA SER A 135 11.09 2.51 -23.07
C SER A 135 10.57 2.62 -21.62
N PRO A 136 11.35 2.26 -20.60
CA PRO A 136 10.96 2.44 -19.21
C PRO A 136 10.55 3.89 -18.92
N ALA A 137 9.33 4.09 -18.41
CA ALA A 137 8.79 5.42 -18.14
C ALA A 137 9.64 6.19 -17.12
N ILE A 138 10.28 5.47 -16.19
CA ILE A 138 11.15 6.06 -15.17
C ILE A 138 12.36 6.81 -15.75
N ASP A 139 12.78 6.52 -16.99
CA ASP A 139 13.90 7.20 -17.64
C ASP A 139 13.60 8.69 -17.90
N ARG A 140 12.32 9.06 -17.94
CA ARG A 140 11.86 10.44 -18.09
C ARG A 140 11.65 11.15 -16.74
N VAL A 141 11.77 10.43 -15.62
CA VAL A 141 11.54 10.96 -14.27
C VAL A 141 12.87 11.05 -13.51
N SER A 142 13.18 12.24 -13.00
CA SER A 142 14.45 12.52 -12.33
C SER A 142 14.24 13.06 -10.92
N GLY A 143 15.24 12.88 -10.05
CA GLY A 143 15.16 13.30 -8.66
C GLY A 143 14.48 12.28 -7.75
N PHE A 144 14.84 12.33 -6.46
CA PHE A 144 14.33 11.38 -5.47
C PHE A 144 12.82 11.50 -5.25
N VAL A 145 12.32 12.73 -5.07
CA VAL A 145 10.91 12.98 -4.72
C VAL A 145 9.98 12.54 -5.85
N ASP A 146 10.26 12.92 -7.09
CA ASP A 146 9.38 12.60 -8.21
C ASP A 146 9.44 11.10 -8.55
N ARG A 147 10.60 10.44 -8.39
CA ARG A 147 10.69 8.97 -8.52
C ARG A 147 9.96 8.23 -7.42
N PHE A 148 10.06 8.70 -6.18
CA PHE A 148 9.32 8.15 -5.04
C PHE A 148 7.82 8.27 -5.30
N ALA A 149 7.34 9.47 -5.63
CA ALA A 149 5.95 9.74 -5.94
C ALA A 149 5.43 8.90 -7.11
N PHE A 150 6.22 8.76 -8.17
CA PHE A 150 5.83 7.95 -9.32
C PHE A 150 5.76 6.45 -8.99
N ALA A 151 6.75 5.94 -8.26
CA ALA A 151 6.73 4.56 -7.78
C ALA A 151 5.48 4.30 -6.94
N ASP A 152 5.20 5.21 -6.02
CA ASP A 152 4.07 5.17 -5.11
C ASP A 152 2.74 5.13 -5.88
N ALA A 153 2.53 6.07 -6.80
CA ALA A 153 1.30 6.18 -7.58
C ALA A 153 0.96 4.92 -8.40
N ILE A 154 1.98 4.14 -8.80
CA ILE A 154 1.80 2.86 -9.51
C ILE A 154 1.65 1.70 -8.54
N THR A 155 2.55 1.57 -7.57
CA THR A 155 2.60 0.39 -6.70
C THR A 155 1.51 0.42 -5.63
N HIS A 156 1.06 1.58 -5.15
CA HIS A 156 -0.12 1.68 -4.27
C HIS A 156 -1.44 1.47 -5.01
N LEU A 157 -1.54 1.82 -6.29
CA LEU A 157 -2.69 1.44 -7.11
C LEU A 157 -2.81 -0.10 -7.19
N GLU A 158 -1.70 -0.78 -7.44
CA GLU A 158 -1.63 -2.25 -7.47
C GLU A 158 -1.88 -2.87 -6.09
N TRP A 159 -1.38 -2.24 -5.04
CA TRP A 159 -1.60 -2.68 -3.66
C TRP A 159 -3.08 -2.63 -3.32
N PHE A 160 -3.73 -1.49 -3.61
CA PHE A 160 -5.14 -1.29 -3.34
C PHE A 160 -6.00 -2.25 -4.15
N ASP A 161 -5.74 -2.38 -5.46
CA ASP A 161 -6.47 -3.30 -6.34
C ASP A 161 -6.41 -4.74 -5.83
N TYR A 162 -5.22 -5.20 -5.41
CA TYR A 162 -5.04 -6.52 -4.81
C TYR A 162 -5.84 -6.67 -3.51
N VAL A 163 -5.62 -5.80 -2.52
CA VAL A 163 -6.28 -5.95 -1.20
C VAL A 163 -7.79 -5.82 -1.33
N ALA A 164 -8.27 -4.87 -2.14
CA ALA A 164 -9.69 -4.68 -2.40
C ALA A 164 -10.31 -5.93 -3.04
N THR A 165 -9.65 -6.52 -4.04
CA THR A 165 -10.11 -7.76 -4.69
C THR A 165 -10.18 -8.92 -3.70
N GLU A 166 -9.12 -9.15 -2.92
CA GLU A 166 -9.05 -10.23 -1.93
C GLU A 166 -10.06 -10.05 -0.78
N CYS A 167 -10.50 -8.82 -0.53
CA CYS A 167 -11.52 -8.48 0.46
C CYS A 167 -12.93 -8.35 -0.15
N GLY A 168 -13.11 -8.68 -1.44
CA GLY A 168 -14.40 -8.71 -2.11
C GLY A 168 -15.00 -7.34 -2.47
N LEU A 169 -14.20 -6.27 -2.47
CA LEU A 169 -14.66 -4.95 -2.91
C LEU A 169 -14.71 -4.89 -4.45
N PRO A 170 -15.80 -4.35 -5.04
CA PRO A 170 -15.96 -4.34 -6.50
C PRO A 170 -15.24 -3.15 -7.15
N VAL A 171 -13.92 -3.24 -7.28
CA VAL A 171 -13.11 -2.23 -7.99
C VAL A 171 -13.20 -2.47 -9.51
N PRO A 172 -13.63 -1.48 -10.31
CA PRO A 172 -13.71 -1.66 -11.77
C PRO A 172 -12.31 -1.81 -12.40
N PRO A 173 -12.02 -2.92 -13.12
CA PRO A 173 -10.70 -3.12 -13.75
C PRO A 173 -10.33 -2.01 -14.76
N GLU A 174 -11.33 -1.46 -15.47
CA GLU A 174 -11.12 -0.39 -16.43
C GLU A 174 -10.68 0.92 -15.76
N LEU A 175 -11.13 1.16 -14.52
CA LEU A 175 -10.68 2.31 -13.74
C LEU A 175 -9.22 2.13 -13.33
N VAL A 176 -8.83 0.94 -12.85
CA VAL A 176 -7.44 0.64 -12.48
C VAL A 176 -6.52 0.81 -13.69
N ALA A 177 -6.89 0.22 -14.83
CA ALA A 177 -6.13 0.33 -16.08
C ALA A 177 -5.98 1.78 -16.54
N ARG A 178 -7.07 2.57 -16.53
CA ARG A 178 -7.04 3.99 -16.93
C ARG A 178 -6.23 4.84 -15.96
N THR A 179 -6.38 4.61 -14.65
CA THR A 179 -5.59 5.32 -13.64
C THR A 179 -4.11 5.09 -13.86
N ARG A 180 -3.70 3.84 -14.08
CA ARG A 180 -2.31 3.51 -14.41
C ARG A 180 -1.83 4.27 -15.65
N GLU A 181 -2.57 4.18 -16.76
CA GLU A 181 -2.20 4.82 -18.03
C GLU A 181 -2.04 6.34 -17.89
N GLU A 182 -3.04 7.00 -17.31
CA GLU A 182 -3.05 8.46 -17.16
C GLU A 182 -2.01 8.94 -16.14
N THR A 183 -1.76 8.20 -15.06
CA THR A 183 -0.71 8.50 -14.09
C THR A 183 0.68 8.37 -14.71
N VAL A 184 0.94 7.35 -15.53
CA VAL A 184 2.20 7.25 -16.29
C VAL A 184 2.36 8.45 -17.21
N ALA A 185 1.33 8.79 -17.99
CA ALA A 185 1.36 9.94 -18.90
C ALA A 185 1.62 11.27 -18.16
N TYR A 186 1.07 11.43 -16.95
CA TYR A 186 1.35 12.58 -16.08
C TYR A 186 2.83 12.66 -15.67
N TYR A 187 3.36 11.59 -15.08
CA TYR A 187 4.74 11.61 -14.56
C TYR A 187 5.81 11.70 -15.65
N VAL A 188 5.57 11.18 -16.84
CA VAL A 188 6.49 11.36 -17.99
C VAL A 188 6.38 12.73 -18.66
N GLY A 189 5.45 13.59 -18.20
CA GLY A 189 5.26 14.95 -18.68
C GLY A 189 4.42 15.10 -19.95
N GLU A 190 3.73 14.04 -20.39
CA GLU A 190 2.83 14.10 -21.56
C GLU A 190 1.50 14.78 -21.20
N LYS A 191 0.98 14.50 -19.99
CA LYS A 191 -0.26 15.10 -19.49
C LYS A 191 0.02 16.06 -18.35
N THR A 192 -0.73 17.16 -18.32
CA THR A 192 -0.83 18.01 -17.13
C THR A 192 -1.92 17.48 -16.20
N MET A 193 -1.98 18.00 -14.97
CA MET A 193 -3.00 17.63 -13.99
C MET A 193 -4.43 17.91 -14.49
N ASP A 194 -4.62 18.92 -15.33
CA ASP A 194 -5.94 19.28 -15.88
C ASP A 194 -6.35 18.39 -17.06
N ASP A 195 -5.41 17.65 -17.66
CA ASP A 195 -5.68 16.67 -18.72
C ASP A 195 -6.09 15.29 -18.18
N LEU A 196 -6.01 15.10 -16.86
CA LEU A 196 -6.40 13.87 -16.20
C LEU A 196 -7.91 13.81 -15.98
N THR A 197 -8.49 12.64 -16.23
CA THR A 197 -9.90 12.37 -15.98
C THR A 197 -10.21 12.66 -14.51
N PRO A 198 -11.29 13.41 -14.18
CA PRO A 198 -11.59 13.78 -12.80
C PRO A 198 -11.68 12.58 -11.83
N THR A 199 -12.23 11.46 -12.31
CA THR A 199 -12.28 10.20 -11.54
C THR A 199 -10.90 9.62 -11.26
N VAL A 200 -9.97 9.67 -12.22
CA VAL A 200 -8.57 9.24 -12.03
C VAL A 200 -7.86 10.14 -11.02
N ARG A 201 -8.05 11.46 -11.13
CA ARG A 201 -7.50 12.42 -10.16
C ARG A 201 -7.99 12.15 -8.75
N ARG A 202 -9.31 11.98 -8.58
CA ARG A 202 -9.93 11.64 -7.30
C ARG A 202 -9.38 10.32 -6.76
N PHE A 203 -9.24 9.31 -7.60
CA PHE A 203 -8.71 8.01 -7.18
C PHE A 203 -7.26 8.13 -6.73
N GLN A 204 -6.38 8.78 -7.49
CA GLN A 204 -4.99 9.02 -7.07
C GLN A 204 -4.90 9.87 -5.82
N HIS A 205 -5.72 10.92 -5.68
CA HIS A 205 -5.80 11.70 -4.44
C HIS A 205 -6.11 10.82 -3.21
N LEU A 206 -6.98 9.83 -3.38
CA LEU A 206 -7.32 8.88 -2.31
C LEU A 206 -6.21 7.85 -2.11
N LEU A 207 -5.56 7.38 -3.17
CA LEU A 207 -4.44 6.44 -3.06
C LEU A 207 -3.25 7.05 -2.31
N PHE A 208 -2.99 8.35 -2.49
CA PHE A 208 -2.01 9.11 -1.70
C PHE A 208 -2.46 9.43 -0.26
N THR A 209 -3.56 8.84 0.22
CA THR A 209 -3.92 8.90 1.65
C THR A 209 -3.09 7.95 2.51
N ASP A 210 -2.17 7.20 1.90
CA ASP A 210 -1.10 6.47 2.57
C ASP A 210 -0.17 7.40 3.37
N ASP A 211 -0.19 8.72 3.11
CA ASP A 211 0.37 9.75 3.99
C ASP A 211 -0.15 9.61 5.44
N VAL A 212 -1.44 9.29 5.60
CA VAL A 212 -2.05 9.00 6.89
C VAL A 212 -1.58 7.67 7.46
N TRP A 213 -1.41 6.64 6.64
CA TRP A 213 -0.85 5.36 7.08
C TRP A 213 0.57 5.53 7.64
N ALA A 214 1.44 6.23 6.91
CA ALA A 214 2.83 6.48 7.32
C ALA A 214 2.89 7.21 8.67
N ARG A 215 2.03 8.22 8.85
CA ARG A 215 1.89 8.96 10.10
C ARG A 215 1.36 8.08 11.23
N ASP A 216 0.35 7.25 10.96
CA ASP A 216 -0.28 6.41 11.98
C ASP A 216 0.62 5.28 12.46
N VAL A 217 1.36 4.62 11.57
CA VAL A 217 2.39 3.64 11.93
C VAL A 217 3.50 4.30 12.75
N ASN A 218 4.00 5.46 12.32
CA ASN A 218 5.03 6.20 13.04
C ASN A 218 4.58 6.58 14.47
N ARG A 219 3.29 6.92 14.63
CA ARG A 219 2.68 7.26 15.92
C ARG A 219 2.42 6.04 16.79
N ARG A 220 1.76 5.00 16.26
CA ARG A 220 1.35 3.81 17.03
C ARG A 220 2.53 3.01 17.55
N TYR A 221 3.62 2.96 16.79
CA TYR A 221 4.88 2.33 17.20
C TYR A 221 5.88 3.31 17.85
N GLU A 222 5.47 4.56 18.11
CA GLU A 222 6.29 5.62 18.73
C GLU A 222 7.67 5.82 18.07
N LEU A 223 7.76 5.52 16.77
CA LEU A 223 9.04 5.45 16.05
C LEU A 223 9.72 6.81 16.04
N ASN A 224 8.99 7.92 16.01
CA ASN A 224 9.56 9.27 15.84
C ASN A 224 10.59 9.28 14.69
N SER A 225 10.23 8.63 13.59
CA SER A 225 11.13 8.31 12.48
C SER A 225 11.15 9.44 11.47
N ALA A 226 12.32 10.03 11.26
CA ALA A 226 12.55 11.03 10.21
C ALA A 226 12.23 10.46 8.80
N LEU A 227 12.38 9.15 8.61
CA LEU A 227 12.05 8.47 7.36
C LEU A 227 10.54 8.49 7.10
N PHE A 228 9.72 8.09 8.08
CA PHE A 228 8.27 8.13 7.95
C PHE A 228 7.75 9.56 7.79
N THR A 229 8.36 10.54 8.49
CA THR A 229 8.03 11.96 8.28
C THR A 229 8.40 12.46 6.88
N LEU A 230 9.47 11.94 6.28
CA LEU A 230 9.81 12.26 4.89
C LEU A 230 8.79 11.68 3.91
N TRP A 231 8.38 10.42 4.11
CA TRP A 231 7.33 9.78 3.31
C TRP A 231 6.03 10.55 3.40
N GLU A 232 5.53 10.79 4.62
CA GLU A 232 4.33 11.59 4.88
C GLU A 232 4.37 12.92 4.11
N ARG A 233 5.49 13.65 4.15
CA ARG A 233 5.61 14.93 3.43
C ARG A 233 5.54 14.81 1.92
N ILE A 234 6.16 13.78 1.34
CA ILE A 234 6.12 13.56 -0.11
C ILE A 234 4.70 13.19 -0.52
N LEU A 235 4.09 12.23 0.18
CA LEU A 235 2.76 11.70 -0.09
C LEU A 235 1.68 12.78 0.09
N SER A 236 1.69 13.53 1.19
CA SER A 236 0.76 14.65 1.40
C SER A 236 0.88 15.73 0.32
N ARG A 237 2.10 15.98 -0.19
CA ARG A 237 2.32 16.93 -1.28
C ARG A 237 1.68 16.41 -2.57
N GLU A 238 1.90 15.16 -2.93
CA GLU A 238 1.32 14.56 -4.12
C GLU A 238 -0.21 14.47 -4.02
N ARG A 239 -0.73 14.05 -2.86
CA ARG A 239 -2.15 14.10 -2.57
C ARG A 239 -2.74 15.48 -2.83
N GLY A 240 -2.06 16.54 -2.38
CA GLY A 240 -2.47 17.93 -2.62
C GLY A 240 -2.47 18.30 -4.10
N ARG A 241 -1.54 17.77 -4.91
CA ARG A 241 -1.52 17.98 -6.37
C ARG A 241 -2.71 17.32 -7.07
N PHE A 242 -3.08 16.11 -6.66
CA PHE A 242 -4.20 15.36 -7.23
C PHE A 242 -5.57 15.80 -6.72
N ALA A 243 -5.63 16.74 -5.78
CA ALA A 243 -6.88 17.22 -5.21
C ALA A 243 -7.89 17.61 -6.33
N PRO A 244 -9.13 17.11 -6.28
CA PRO A 244 -10.17 17.57 -7.19
C PRO A 244 -10.43 19.05 -6.93
N GLN A 245 -10.60 19.81 -8.02
CA GLN A 245 -11.04 21.21 -7.96
C GLN A 245 -12.53 21.29 -7.65
#